data_AF-A0A3S5HK31-F1
#
_entry.id   AF-A0A3S5HK31-F1
#
_cell.length_a   1.000
_cell.length_b   1.000
_cell.length_c   1.000
_cell.angle_alpha   90.00
_cell.angle_beta   90.00
_cell.angle_gamma   90.00
#
_symmetry.space_group_name_H-M   'P 1'
#
loop_
_entity.id
_entity.type
_entity.pdbx_description
1 polymer ?
#
loop_
_entity_poly.entity_id
_entity_poly.type
_entity_poly.pdbx_seq_one_letter_code
_entity_poly.pdbx_strand_id
1 'polypeptide(L)'
;MKKYLVIIYMVVMVTIISGCAVNADANVDITYPVLNDIAENSDEPYRFKISEKIEDLEEPGVEEREASEVVSGGASWIYAKTQDGVGGTKTTKYKETYNIKDELLSRVEIPEAAVIEPTTPTLYEGGQKAQAGAYYEASRITRYGVDCDGCNMNSAGEGGTAAGVRVSTTAVQQGDGSWLPGITYNGYYIIATSSSIPMCSIVEISNHTVSGKGIEYNVPFRAIVLDRGGAIQGSKIDLFVGTETNMGVTQGSVQNAHVEIISVGNGC
;
A
#
# COMPACT_ATOMS: atom_id res chain seq x y z
N MET A 1 -3.95 103.65 28.55
CA MET A 1 -4.81 102.73 29.34
C MET A 1 -3.98 101.54 29.78
N LYS A 2 -4.22 101.09 31.02
CA LYS A 2 -3.90 99.82 31.71
C LYS A 2 -3.38 98.65 30.83
N LYS A 3 -2.54 97.69 31.25
CA LYS A 3 -1.83 97.33 32.50
C LYS A 3 -1.02 96.03 32.18
N TYR A 4 0.17 95.90 32.76
CA TYR A 4 0.84 94.70 33.31
C TYR A 4 1.30 93.53 32.40
N LEU A 5 2.62 93.25 32.30
CA LEU A 5 3.58 92.56 33.24
C LEU A 5 3.54 91.04 33.00
N VAL A 6 4.59 90.22 32.79
CA VAL A 6 6.07 90.27 32.80
C VAL A 6 6.50 88.88 32.23
N ILE A 7 7.33 88.76 31.18
CA ILE A 7 8.81 88.79 31.12
C ILE A 7 9.46 87.58 31.84
N ILE A 8 10.46 86.81 31.36
CA ILE A 8 11.24 86.67 30.10
C ILE A 8 12.10 85.39 30.28
N TYR A 9 12.27 84.64 29.18
CA TYR A 9 13.41 83.83 28.71
C TYR A 9 14.12 82.73 29.53
N MET A 10 14.19 81.57 28.86
CA MET A 10 15.28 80.59 28.83
C MET A 10 16.68 81.23 28.71
N VAL A 11 17.72 80.60 29.28
CA VAL A 11 18.94 80.15 28.55
C VAL A 11 19.83 79.27 29.48
N VAL A 12 20.42 78.27 28.83
CA VAL A 12 21.41 77.25 29.19
C VAL A 12 22.71 77.79 29.80
N MET A 13 23.28 77.15 30.84
CA MET A 13 24.70 76.72 30.88
C MET A 13 25.14 76.01 32.18
N VAL A 14 26.06 75.06 31.99
CA VAL A 14 26.76 74.16 32.93
C VAL A 14 27.87 74.89 33.73
N THR A 15 28.11 74.52 35.00
CA THR A 15 29.45 74.43 35.67
C THR A 15 29.27 73.94 37.14
N ILE A 16 29.80 72.76 37.52
CA ILE A 16 31.09 72.43 38.19
C ILE A 16 31.18 72.77 39.70
N ILE A 17 31.19 71.69 40.51
CA ILE A 17 32.01 71.34 41.69
C ILE A 17 32.32 72.45 42.73
N SER A 18 31.92 72.25 44.00
CA SER A 18 32.84 72.02 45.14
C SER A 18 32.06 72.00 46.47
N GLY A 19 32.50 71.14 47.37
CA GLY A 19 31.72 70.64 48.50
C GLY A 19 31.63 71.54 49.74
N CYS A 20 30.85 71.05 50.70
CA CYS A 20 31.14 71.10 52.13
C CYS A 20 30.27 70.06 52.84
N ALA A 21 30.92 69.36 53.77
CA ALA A 21 30.42 68.18 54.46
C ALA A 21 29.30 68.48 55.46
N VAL A 22 28.43 67.48 55.67
CA VAL A 22 27.71 67.28 56.92
C VAL A 22 27.92 65.84 57.37
N ASN A 23 28.64 65.68 58.47
CA ASN A 23 28.71 64.44 59.24
C ASN A 23 27.31 64.13 59.75
N ALA A 24 26.74 63.01 59.31
CA ALA A 24 25.52 62.45 59.85
C ALA A 24 25.86 61.71 61.14
N ASP A 25 25.26 62.19 62.22
CA ASP A 25 25.34 61.61 63.55
C ASP A 25 24.48 60.34 63.65
N ALA A 26 24.99 59.41 64.45
CA ALA A 26 24.42 58.19 65.01
C ALA A 26 23.03 57.68 64.56
N ASN A 27 23.08 56.56 63.84
CA ASN A 27 22.49 55.28 64.23
C ASN A 27 20.98 55.25 64.58
N VAL A 28 20.13 55.12 63.55
CA VAL A 28 18.82 54.48 63.71
C VAL A 28 18.99 53.02 63.32
N ASP A 29 18.87 52.13 64.30
CA ASP A 29 18.90 50.69 64.11
C ASP A 29 17.61 50.27 63.38
N ILE A 30 17.69 50.17 62.05
CA ILE A 30 16.61 49.61 61.22
C ILE A 30 16.80 48.09 61.25
N THR A 31 16.10 47.44 62.17
CA THR A 31 16.01 45.98 62.19
C THR A 31 15.10 45.56 61.04
N TYR A 32 15.69 45.12 59.92
CA TYR A 32 14.95 44.37 58.91
C TYR A 32 14.54 43.02 59.52
N PRO A 33 13.29 42.55 59.35
CA PRO A 33 12.98 41.17 59.70
C PRO A 33 13.91 40.28 58.87
N VAL A 34 14.78 39.55 59.57
CA VAL A 34 15.54 38.45 58.98
C VAL A 34 14.50 37.44 58.52
N LEU A 35 14.49 37.13 57.23
CA LEU A 35 13.77 35.98 56.68
C LEU A 35 14.32 34.73 57.39
N ASN A 36 13.72 34.37 58.53
CA ASN A 36 13.98 33.12 59.20
C ASN A 36 13.64 32.00 58.21
N ASP A 37 14.65 31.18 57.92
CA ASP A 37 14.60 29.81 57.42
C ASP A 37 13.28 29.45 56.73
N ILE A 38 13.17 29.84 55.46
CA ILE A 38 12.38 29.05 54.54
C ILE A 38 13.14 27.73 54.43
N ALA A 39 12.66 26.74 55.18
CA ALA A 39 13.16 25.37 55.13
C ALA A 39 13.43 24.99 53.67
N GLU A 40 14.62 24.45 53.40
CA GLU A 40 15.03 23.84 52.14
C GLU A 40 14.22 22.56 51.81
N ASN A 41 12.92 22.52 52.11
CA ASN A 41 12.02 21.60 51.41
C ASN A 41 11.52 22.31 50.17
N SER A 42 12.39 22.34 49.17
CA SER A 42 12.03 22.63 47.78
C SER A 42 11.24 21.45 47.21
N ASP A 43 10.13 21.08 47.84
CA ASP A 43 9.10 20.33 47.17
C ASP A 43 8.47 21.31 46.19
N GLU A 44 8.91 21.29 44.93
CA GLU A 44 8.32 22.11 43.88
C GLU A 44 6.79 21.94 43.95
N PRO A 45 5.99 23.02 44.10
CA PRO A 45 4.55 22.91 44.35
C PRO A 45 3.78 22.20 43.23
N TYR A 46 4.43 22.03 42.08
CA TYR A 46 3.95 21.34 40.91
C TYR A 46 5.09 20.55 40.29
N ARG A 47 4.77 19.40 39.70
CA ARG A 47 5.70 18.66 38.82
C ARG A 47 5.16 18.56 37.41
N PHE A 48 6.06 18.49 36.43
CA PHE A 48 5.72 18.29 35.03
C PHE A 48 6.06 16.87 34.59
N LYS A 49 5.20 16.29 33.75
CA LYS A 49 5.46 15.04 33.03
C LYS A 49 5.17 15.27 31.55
N ILE A 50 6.00 14.68 30.69
CA ILE A 50 5.69 14.58 29.27
C ILE A 50 4.96 13.26 29.05
N SER A 51 3.77 13.29 28.46
CA SER A 51 3.07 12.11 28.00
C SER A 51 2.92 12.14 26.49
N GLU A 52 2.80 10.95 25.89
CA GLU A 52 2.67 10.77 24.46
C GLU A 52 1.31 10.13 24.16
N LYS A 53 0.64 10.61 23.11
CA LYS A 53 -0.55 9.98 22.54
C LYS A 53 -0.20 9.58 21.12
N ILE A 54 -0.29 8.29 20.84
CA ILE A 54 -0.09 7.74 19.50
C ILE A 54 -1.48 7.56 18.88
N GLU A 55 -1.64 8.11 17.68
CA GLU A 55 -2.83 7.95 16.84
C GLU A 55 -2.38 7.28 15.54
N ASP A 56 -3.04 6.17 15.18
CA ASP A 56 -2.81 5.53 13.89
C ASP A 56 -3.33 6.43 12.77
N LEU A 57 -2.59 6.52 11.68
CA LEU A 57 -2.99 7.24 10.46
C LEU A 57 -3.86 6.34 9.58
N GLU A 58 -4.16 6.81 8.37
CA GLU A 58 -4.88 6.03 7.37
C GLU A 58 -4.21 4.69 7.05
N GLU A 59 -5.04 3.69 6.77
CA GLU A 59 -4.60 2.39 6.28
C GLU A 59 -3.84 2.54 4.95
N PRO A 60 -2.79 1.72 4.73
CA PRO A 60 -2.06 1.73 3.46
C PRO A 60 -2.97 1.51 2.25
N GLY A 61 -2.93 2.44 1.31
CA GLY A 61 -3.50 2.24 -0.03
C GLY A 61 -2.69 1.24 -0.86
N VAL A 62 -3.20 0.93 -2.05
CA VAL A 62 -2.48 0.18 -3.08
C VAL A 62 -2.13 1.13 -4.22
N GLU A 63 -0.87 1.11 -4.64
CA GLU A 63 -0.40 1.82 -5.83
C GLU A 63 0.15 0.84 -6.85
N GLU A 64 -0.18 1.07 -8.12
CA GLU A 64 0.38 0.34 -9.27
C GLU A 64 1.36 1.25 -10.01
N ARG A 65 2.51 0.70 -10.41
CA ARG A 65 3.50 1.41 -11.20
C ARG A 65 4.02 0.56 -12.34
N GLU A 66 4.20 1.20 -13.49
CA GLU A 66 4.93 0.59 -14.60
C GLU A 66 6.39 0.39 -14.23
N ALA A 67 6.94 -0.77 -14.58
CA ALA A 67 8.35 -1.04 -14.34
C ALA A 67 9.24 -0.17 -15.23
N SER A 68 10.31 0.37 -14.65
CA SER A 68 11.39 1.00 -15.43
C SER A 68 12.18 -0.02 -16.23
N GLU A 69 12.30 -1.26 -15.73
CA GLU A 69 12.96 -2.38 -16.39
C GLU A 69 12.24 -3.69 -16.07
N VAL A 70 12.26 -4.64 -17.01
CA VAL A 70 11.70 -6.00 -16.79
C VAL A 70 12.74 -6.85 -16.06
N VAL A 71 12.35 -7.44 -14.93
CA VAL A 71 13.25 -8.32 -14.18
C VAL A 71 13.63 -9.54 -15.03
N SER A 72 14.83 -10.10 -14.84
CA SER A 72 15.29 -11.26 -15.63
C SER A 72 14.33 -12.43 -15.53
N GLY A 73 13.68 -12.84 -16.63
CA GLY A 73 12.66 -13.90 -16.65
C GLY A 73 11.24 -13.45 -16.28
N GLY A 74 11.03 -12.15 -16.08
CA GLY A 74 9.72 -11.53 -15.93
C GLY A 74 9.14 -11.08 -17.27
N ALA A 75 7.97 -10.45 -17.21
CA ALA A 75 7.30 -9.86 -18.36
C ALA A 75 6.73 -8.48 -18.02
N SER A 76 6.83 -7.55 -18.97
CA SER A 76 6.40 -6.14 -18.78
C SER A 76 4.95 -6.00 -18.30
N TRP A 77 4.09 -6.95 -18.67
CA TRP A 77 2.66 -6.95 -18.40
C TRP A 77 2.26 -7.72 -17.13
N ILE A 78 3.21 -8.31 -16.39
CA ILE A 78 2.93 -8.97 -15.10
C ILE A 78 3.21 -7.98 -13.98
N TYR A 79 2.19 -7.75 -13.16
CA TYR A 79 2.24 -6.94 -11.96
C TYR A 79 2.40 -7.81 -10.72
N ALA A 80 3.34 -7.46 -9.85
CA ALA A 80 3.50 -8.18 -8.59
C ALA A 80 3.89 -7.24 -7.45
N LYS A 81 3.55 -7.65 -6.23
CA LYS A 81 3.86 -6.88 -5.02
C LYS A 81 5.37 -6.80 -4.81
N THR A 82 5.91 -5.59 -4.74
CA THR A 82 7.34 -5.33 -4.48
C THR A 82 7.58 -4.64 -3.15
N GLN A 83 6.55 -3.99 -2.59
CA GLN A 83 6.60 -3.35 -1.28
C GLN A 83 5.30 -3.59 -0.51
N ASP A 84 5.41 -3.95 0.76
CA ASP A 84 4.27 -3.94 1.69
C ASP A 84 3.99 -2.52 2.17
N GLY A 85 2.71 -2.15 2.22
CA GLY A 85 2.29 -0.90 2.81
C GLY A 85 2.44 -0.92 4.33
N VAL A 86 2.87 0.21 4.90
CA VAL A 86 3.06 0.38 6.35
C VAL A 86 2.17 1.52 6.81
N GLY A 87 1.29 1.23 7.78
CA GLY A 87 0.44 2.24 8.41
C GLY A 87 1.28 3.27 9.14
N GLY A 88 0.98 4.55 8.93
CA GLY A 88 1.66 5.64 9.59
C GLY A 88 1.14 5.87 11.02
N THR A 89 1.88 6.66 11.79
CA THR A 89 1.45 7.08 13.13
C THR A 89 1.71 8.56 13.34
N LYS A 90 0.87 9.17 14.18
CA LYS A 90 1.07 10.51 14.72
C LYS A 90 1.26 10.43 16.22
N THR A 91 2.43 10.82 16.69
CA THR A 91 2.73 10.92 18.11
C THR A 91 2.62 12.37 18.56
N THR A 92 1.58 12.68 19.35
CA THR A 92 1.35 14.01 19.94
C THR A 92 1.86 14.04 21.37
N LYS A 93 2.69 15.04 21.73
CA LYS A 93 3.24 15.19 23.08
C LYS A 93 2.44 16.19 23.90
N TYR A 94 2.18 15.84 25.15
CA TYR A 94 1.47 16.69 26.12
C TYR A 94 2.37 16.98 27.31
N LYS A 95 2.34 18.22 27.77
CA LYS A 95 2.88 18.62 29.07
C LYS A 95 1.75 18.51 30.09
N GLU A 96 1.91 17.59 31.03
CA GLU A 96 1.00 17.35 32.14
C GLU A 96 1.56 17.98 33.42
N THR A 97 0.74 18.77 34.10
CA THR A 97 1.09 19.43 35.36
C THR A 97 0.33 18.76 36.50
N TYR A 98 1.04 18.36 37.54
CA TYR A 98 0.47 17.70 38.72
C TYR A 98 0.72 18.53 39.98
N ASN A 99 -0.19 18.45 40.95
CA ASN A 99 0.03 19.02 42.28
C ASN A 99 0.84 18.05 43.17
N ILE A 100 1.14 18.49 44.41
CA ILE A 100 1.85 17.69 45.42
C ILE A 100 1.12 16.41 45.87
N LYS A 101 -0.16 16.24 45.52
CA LYS A 101 -0.95 15.03 45.79
C LYS A 101 -1.03 14.10 44.57
N ASP A 102 -0.22 14.37 43.54
CA ASP A 102 -0.24 13.67 42.25
C ASP A 102 -1.56 13.77 41.46
N GLU A 103 -2.39 14.78 41.75
CA GLU A 103 -3.59 15.05 40.96
C GLU A 103 -3.24 15.85 39.71
N LEU A 104 -3.74 15.41 38.55
CA LEU A 104 -3.54 16.10 37.27
C LEU A 104 -4.31 17.43 37.26
N LEU A 105 -3.59 18.54 37.14
CA LEU A 105 -4.16 19.89 37.09
C LEU A 105 -4.41 20.38 35.65
N SER A 106 -3.53 20.00 34.72
CA SER A 106 -3.60 20.46 33.33
C SER A 106 -2.87 19.51 32.40
N ARG A 107 -3.38 19.41 31.17
CA ARG A 107 -2.77 18.70 30.04
C ARG A 107 -2.80 19.63 28.84
N VAL A 108 -1.63 20.11 28.42
CA VAL A 108 -1.50 21.02 27.28
C VAL A 108 -0.66 20.35 26.21
N GLU A 109 -1.14 20.36 24.98
CA GLU A 109 -0.36 19.89 23.83
C GLU A 109 0.88 20.76 23.66
N ILE A 110 2.03 20.11 23.43
CA ILE A 110 3.27 20.82 23.13
C ILE A 110 3.25 21.12 21.62
N PRO A 111 3.09 22.39 21.22
CA PRO A 111 3.01 22.74 19.80
C PRO A 111 4.31 22.35 19.08
N GLU A 112 4.18 21.95 17.81
CA GLU A 112 5.30 21.57 16.93
C GLU A 112 6.15 20.37 17.42
N ALA A 113 5.79 19.73 18.53
CA ALA A 113 6.46 18.54 19.06
C ALA A 113 5.85 17.22 18.56
N ALA A 114 4.83 17.30 17.69
CA ALA A 114 4.24 16.13 17.09
C ALA A 114 5.23 15.48 16.11
N VAL A 115 5.40 14.16 16.22
CA VAL A 115 6.20 13.36 15.29
C VAL A 115 5.23 12.61 14.39
N ILE A 116 5.39 12.74 13.08
CA ILE A 116 4.55 12.09 12.08
C ILE A 116 5.42 11.10 11.31
N GLU A 117 5.04 9.83 11.39
CA GLU A 117 5.53 8.77 10.51
C GLU A 117 4.46 8.52 9.46
N PRO A 118 4.68 8.91 8.19
CA PRO A 118 3.62 8.86 7.17
C PRO A 118 3.29 7.43 6.75
N THR A 119 2.03 7.20 6.40
CA THR A 119 1.58 5.95 5.78
C THR A 119 2.28 5.74 4.43
N THR A 120 2.79 4.53 4.19
CA THR A 120 3.36 4.12 2.90
C THR A 120 2.43 3.11 2.22
N PRO A 121 2.21 3.22 0.90
CA PRO A 121 1.31 2.31 0.19
C PRO A 121 1.96 0.94 -0.05
N THR A 122 1.11 -0.07 -0.24
CA THR A 122 1.51 -1.34 -0.86
C THR A 122 1.76 -1.09 -2.34
N LEU A 123 2.92 -1.49 -2.84
CA LEU A 123 3.33 -1.23 -4.21
C LEU A 123 3.28 -2.51 -5.05
N TYR A 124 2.57 -2.43 -6.18
CA TYR A 124 2.65 -3.40 -7.26
C TYR A 124 3.36 -2.78 -8.44
N GLU A 125 4.40 -3.45 -8.93
CA GLU A 125 5.14 -3.01 -10.10
C GLU A 125 4.94 -3.97 -11.26
N GLY A 126 4.87 -3.44 -12.48
CA GLY A 126 4.93 -4.22 -13.71
C GLY A 126 6.31 -4.87 -13.91
N GLY A 127 6.50 -5.57 -15.03
CA GLY A 127 7.81 -6.13 -15.37
C GLY A 127 8.28 -7.29 -14.49
N GLN A 128 7.38 -7.91 -13.72
CA GLN A 128 7.74 -8.93 -12.73
C GLN A 128 7.67 -10.36 -13.28
N LYS A 129 8.18 -11.30 -12.48
CA LYS A 129 8.00 -12.74 -12.72
C LYS A 129 6.61 -13.18 -12.32
N ALA A 130 6.14 -14.25 -12.96
CA ALA A 130 5.02 -15.02 -12.44
C ALA A 130 5.35 -15.51 -11.01
N GLN A 131 4.51 -15.12 -10.05
CA GLN A 131 4.56 -15.57 -8.65
C GLN A 131 3.14 -15.56 -8.09
N ALA A 132 2.93 -16.26 -6.97
CA ALA A 132 1.62 -16.26 -6.31
C ALA A 132 1.24 -14.83 -5.89
N GLY A 133 -0.01 -14.44 -6.16
CA GLY A 133 -0.54 -13.09 -5.90
C GLY A 133 -0.11 -12.03 -6.92
N ALA A 134 0.70 -12.38 -7.93
CA ALA A 134 0.90 -11.52 -9.09
C ALA A 134 -0.32 -11.57 -10.01
N TYR A 135 -0.58 -10.53 -10.78
CA TYR A 135 -1.70 -10.47 -11.70
C TYR A 135 -1.35 -9.76 -13.00
N TYR A 136 -2.25 -9.84 -13.97
CA TYR A 136 -2.18 -9.09 -15.21
C TYR A 136 -3.55 -8.94 -15.86
N GLU A 137 -3.68 -7.91 -16.70
CA GLU A 137 -4.84 -7.77 -17.59
C GLU A 137 -4.57 -8.54 -18.89
N ALA A 138 -5.34 -9.61 -19.10
CA ALA A 138 -5.31 -10.35 -20.34
C ALA A 138 -5.83 -9.46 -21.47
N SER A 139 -4.98 -9.17 -22.45
CA SER A 139 -5.37 -8.33 -23.60
C SER A 139 -6.47 -8.97 -24.44
N ARG A 140 -6.55 -10.31 -24.43
CA ARG A 140 -7.57 -11.08 -25.12
C ARG A 140 -7.66 -12.50 -24.55
N ILE A 141 -8.88 -12.98 -24.36
CA ILE A 141 -9.21 -14.39 -24.26
C ILE A 141 -9.67 -14.86 -25.64
N THR A 142 -8.95 -15.82 -26.21
CA THR A 142 -9.41 -16.60 -27.38
C THR A 142 -9.88 -17.98 -26.93
N ARG A 143 -10.38 -18.78 -27.88
CA ARG A 143 -10.84 -20.14 -27.64
C ARG A 143 -10.23 -21.03 -28.71
N TYR A 144 -9.82 -22.23 -28.32
CA TYR A 144 -9.30 -23.23 -29.25
C TYR A 144 -9.87 -24.62 -28.95
N GLY A 145 -9.97 -25.43 -30.00
CA GLY A 145 -10.32 -26.85 -29.91
C GLY A 145 -9.11 -27.76 -30.11
N VAL A 146 -9.27 -29.05 -29.85
CA VAL A 146 -8.24 -30.03 -30.21
C VAL A 146 -8.06 -30.15 -31.73
N ASP A 147 -9.11 -29.79 -32.48
CA ASP A 147 -9.21 -29.74 -33.93
C ASP A 147 -8.74 -28.39 -34.52
N CYS A 148 -8.01 -27.58 -33.74
CA CYS A 148 -7.53 -26.28 -34.22
C CYS A 148 -6.56 -26.38 -35.39
N ASP A 149 -6.47 -25.32 -36.20
CA ASP A 149 -5.44 -25.23 -37.23
C ASP A 149 -4.04 -25.19 -36.59
N GLY A 150 -3.20 -26.17 -36.94
CA GLY A 150 -1.89 -26.39 -36.31
C GLY A 150 -1.90 -27.32 -35.08
N CYS A 151 -3.07 -27.75 -34.60
CA CYS A 151 -3.18 -28.79 -33.57
C CYS A 151 -2.96 -30.19 -34.19
N ASN A 152 -2.26 -31.06 -33.46
CA ASN A 152 -1.99 -32.45 -33.89
C ASN A 152 -3.06 -33.41 -33.36
N MET A 153 -4.28 -33.32 -33.90
CA MET A 153 -5.36 -34.27 -33.60
C MET A 153 -5.16 -35.58 -34.36
N ASN A 154 -5.24 -36.71 -33.66
CA ASN A 154 -5.18 -38.04 -34.25
C ASN A 154 -6.53 -38.46 -34.87
N SER A 155 -6.56 -39.62 -35.53
CA SER A 155 -7.78 -40.17 -36.14
C SER A 155 -8.88 -40.56 -35.15
N ALA A 156 -8.55 -40.66 -33.85
CA ALA A 156 -9.52 -40.89 -32.77
C ALA A 156 -10.14 -39.59 -32.24
N GLY A 157 -9.76 -38.42 -32.77
CA GLY A 157 -10.25 -37.13 -32.31
C GLY A 157 -9.58 -36.63 -31.04
N GLU A 158 -8.36 -37.10 -30.76
CA GLU A 158 -7.59 -36.77 -29.56
C GLU A 158 -6.28 -36.08 -29.93
N GLY A 159 -5.80 -35.20 -29.06
CA GLY A 159 -4.51 -34.53 -29.15
C GLY A 159 -3.86 -34.48 -27.79
N GLY A 160 -2.75 -33.74 -27.69
CA GLY A 160 -2.05 -33.49 -26.44
C GLY A 160 -1.76 -32.01 -26.28
N THR A 161 -1.88 -31.50 -25.06
CA THR A 161 -1.37 -30.18 -24.71
C THR A 161 0.15 -30.20 -24.65
N ALA A 162 0.80 -29.03 -24.65
CA ALA A 162 2.25 -28.92 -24.49
C ALA A 162 2.77 -29.53 -23.16
N ALA A 163 1.93 -29.65 -22.13
CA ALA A 163 2.23 -30.34 -20.87
C ALA A 163 2.08 -31.87 -20.94
N GLY A 164 1.61 -32.42 -22.05
CA GLY A 164 1.41 -33.86 -22.26
C GLY A 164 0.05 -34.40 -21.81
N VAL A 165 -0.88 -33.53 -21.37
CA VAL A 165 -2.24 -33.93 -21.02
C VAL A 165 -3.01 -34.22 -22.30
N ARG A 166 -3.64 -35.40 -22.40
CA ARG A 166 -4.45 -35.77 -23.57
C ARG A 166 -5.82 -35.12 -23.49
N VAL A 167 -6.26 -34.58 -24.62
CA VAL A 167 -7.55 -33.90 -24.76
C VAL A 167 -8.26 -34.41 -26.01
N SER A 168 -9.59 -34.34 -26.03
CA SER A 168 -10.41 -34.66 -27.20
C SER A 168 -11.47 -33.59 -27.42
N THR A 169 -12.28 -33.74 -28.46
CA THR A 169 -13.38 -32.81 -28.74
C THR A 169 -14.43 -32.75 -27.65
N THR A 170 -14.49 -33.75 -26.75
CA THR A 170 -15.56 -33.89 -25.75
C THR A 170 -15.07 -34.28 -24.34
N ALA A 171 -13.82 -34.64 -24.15
CA ALA A 171 -13.28 -35.12 -22.89
C ALA A 171 -11.82 -34.74 -22.68
N VAL A 172 -11.36 -34.81 -21.43
CA VAL A 172 -9.98 -34.55 -21.02
C VAL A 172 -9.49 -35.75 -20.19
N GLN A 173 -8.26 -36.19 -20.46
CA GLN A 173 -7.58 -37.18 -19.61
C GLN A 173 -7.12 -36.51 -18.31
N GLN A 174 -7.54 -37.04 -17.18
CA GLN A 174 -7.22 -36.55 -15.85
C GLN A 174 -5.87 -37.09 -15.36
N GLY A 175 -5.38 -36.56 -14.22
CA GLY A 175 -4.06 -36.93 -13.68
C GLY A 175 -3.95 -38.40 -13.24
N ASP A 176 -5.08 -39.06 -12.97
CA ASP A 176 -5.15 -40.50 -12.67
C ASP A 176 -5.24 -41.38 -13.93
N GLY A 177 -5.20 -40.78 -15.12
CA GLY A 177 -5.30 -41.44 -16.42
C GLY A 177 -6.74 -41.68 -16.91
N SER A 178 -7.76 -41.42 -16.08
CA SER A 178 -9.17 -41.53 -16.48
C SER A 178 -9.57 -40.44 -17.48
N TRP A 179 -10.61 -40.69 -18.28
CA TRP A 179 -11.18 -39.68 -19.18
C TRP A 179 -12.49 -39.15 -18.59
N LEU A 180 -12.58 -37.84 -18.41
CA LEU A 180 -13.81 -37.18 -17.98
C LEU A 180 -14.39 -36.33 -19.10
N PRO A 181 -15.71 -36.42 -19.36
CA PRO A 181 -16.40 -35.51 -20.27
C PRO A 181 -16.26 -34.06 -19.81
N GLY A 182 -16.04 -33.15 -20.75
CA GLY A 182 -15.88 -31.73 -20.49
C GLY A 182 -14.55 -31.17 -20.99
N ILE A 183 -14.17 -30.03 -20.43
CA ILE A 183 -13.00 -29.24 -20.86
C ILE A 183 -12.07 -28.91 -19.69
N THR A 184 -12.15 -29.69 -18.61
CA THR A 184 -11.41 -29.46 -17.37
C THR A 184 -10.44 -30.60 -17.06
N TYR A 185 -9.32 -30.25 -16.45
CA TYR A 185 -8.30 -31.16 -15.92
C TYR A 185 -8.22 -30.99 -14.40
N ASN A 186 -8.51 -32.04 -13.65
CA ASN A 186 -8.54 -32.06 -12.18
C ASN A 186 -9.36 -30.89 -11.58
N GLY A 187 -10.47 -30.52 -12.24
CA GLY A 187 -11.36 -29.44 -11.83
C GLY A 187 -10.98 -28.03 -12.33
N TYR A 188 -9.87 -27.87 -13.04
CA TYR A 188 -9.43 -26.59 -13.60
C TYR A 188 -9.70 -26.53 -15.11
N TYR A 189 -10.13 -25.38 -15.62
CA TYR A 189 -10.20 -25.14 -17.06
C TYR A 189 -8.80 -25.10 -17.67
N ILE A 190 -8.65 -25.52 -18.92
CA ILE A 190 -7.34 -25.59 -19.56
C ILE A 190 -7.09 -24.33 -20.39
N ILE A 191 -5.93 -23.71 -20.21
CA ILE A 191 -5.51 -22.55 -21.01
C ILE A 191 -4.12 -22.75 -21.64
N ALA A 192 -3.95 -22.11 -22.80
CA ALA A 192 -2.66 -21.75 -23.36
C ALA A 192 -2.33 -20.29 -23.05
N THR A 193 -1.07 -19.98 -22.76
CA THR A 193 -0.58 -18.61 -22.54
C THR A 193 0.92 -18.50 -22.84
N SER A 194 1.49 -17.29 -22.73
CA SER A 194 2.92 -17.01 -22.87
C SER A 194 3.78 -17.89 -21.93
N SER A 195 5.00 -18.21 -22.38
CA SER A 195 6.02 -18.89 -21.57
C SER A 195 6.46 -18.13 -20.33
N SER A 196 6.14 -16.82 -20.24
CA SER A 196 6.36 -16.02 -19.03
C SER A 196 5.56 -16.53 -17.82
N ILE A 197 4.46 -17.26 -18.07
CA ILE A 197 3.72 -17.99 -17.04
C ILE A 197 4.13 -19.48 -17.13
N PRO A 198 4.78 -20.04 -16.09
CA PRO A 198 5.21 -21.43 -16.10
C PRO A 198 4.07 -22.42 -16.33
N MET A 199 4.39 -23.56 -16.94
CA MET A 199 3.42 -24.64 -17.13
C MET A 199 2.91 -25.13 -15.77
N CYS A 200 1.69 -25.64 -15.72
CA CYS A 200 1.02 -26.17 -14.53
C CYS A 200 0.71 -25.09 -13.48
N SER A 201 0.87 -23.81 -13.81
CA SER A 201 0.43 -22.71 -12.96
C SER A 201 -1.10 -22.67 -12.91
N ILE A 202 -1.63 -22.35 -11.73
CA ILE A 202 -3.05 -22.12 -11.52
C ILE A 202 -3.29 -20.62 -11.51
N VAL A 203 -4.27 -20.19 -12.28
CA VAL A 203 -4.72 -18.81 -12.35
C VAL A 203 -6.21 -18.72 -12.06
N GLU A 204 -6.65 -17.59 -11.54
CA GLU A 204 -8.05 -17.22 -11.46
C GLU A 204 -8.32 -16.13 -12.50
N ILE A 205 -9.33 -16.34 -13.33
CA ILE A 205 -9.73 -15.43 -14.40
C ILE A 205 -11.04 -14.79 -13.97
N SER A 206 -11.07 -13.47 -13.88
CA SER A 206 -12.24 -12.68 -13.48
C SER A 206 -12.47 -11.54 -14.47
N ASN A 207 -13.58 -10.80 -14.32
CA ASN A 207 -13.96 -9.69 -15.21
C ASN A 207 -13.95 -10.08 -16.70
N HIS A 208 -14.51 -11.24 -17.03
CA HIS A 208 -14.56 -11.77 -18.38
C HIS A 208 -16.00 -11.92 -18.87
N THR A 209 -16.16 -12.04 -20.18
CA THR A 209 -17.47 -12.26 -20.83
C THR A 209 -17.67 -13.68 -21.34
N VAL A 210 -16.72 -14.58 -21.08
CA VAL A 210 -16.82 -16.00 -21.45
C VAL A 210 -18.01 -16.66 -20.73
N SER A 211 -18.77 -17.49 -21.44
CA SER A 211 -19.89 -18.25 -20.87
C SER A 211 -20.13 -19.55 -21.64
N GLY A 212 -20.47 -20.62 -20.94
CA GLY A 212 -20.71 -21.96 -21.50
C GLY A 212 -19.79 -23.02 -20.91
N LYS A 213 -20.15 -24.30 -21.08
CA LYS A 213 -19.39 -25.46 -20.54
C LYS A 213 -19.06 -25.33 -19.04
N GLY A 214 -19.99 -24.79 -18.26
CA GLY A 214 -19.84 -24.57 -16.81
C GLY A 214 -19.21 -23.24 -16.41
N ILE A 215 -18.73 -22.44 -17.36
CA ILE A 215 -18.29 -21.06 -17.11
C ILE A 215 -19.53 -20.16 -17.15
N GLU A 216 -19.68 -19.31 -16.13
CA GLU A 216 -20.75 -18.33 -16.04
C GLU A 216 -20.22 -16.92 -16.40
N TYR A 217 -21.07 -16.11 -17.03
CA TYR A 217 -20.70 -14.75 -17.43
C TYR A 217 -20.31 -13.90 -16.22
N ASN A 218 -19.13 -13.29 -16.26
CA ASN A 218 -18.59 -12.42 -15.22
C ASN A 218 -18.48 -13.08 -13.82
N VAL A 219 -18.43 -14.40 -13.76
CA VAL A 219 -18.17 -15.16 -12.53
C VAL A 219 -16.76 -15.74 -12.62
N PRO A 220 -15.87 -15.43 -11.66
CA PRO A 220 -14.50 -15.93 -11.71
C PRO A 220 -14.41 -17.45 -11.81
N PHE A 221 -13.48 -17.94 -12.61
CA PHE A 221 -13.17 -19.38 -12.69
C PHE A 221 -11.67 -19.61 -12.66
N ARG A 222 -11.28 -20.83 -12.24
CA ARG A 222 -9.88 -21.22 -12.16
C ARG A 222 -9.46 -22.02 -13.37
N ALA A 223 -8.26 -21.71 -13.86
CA ALA A 223 -7.66 -22.38 -14.98
C ALA A 223 -6.24 -22.83 -14.66
N ILE A 224 -5.79 -23.85 -15.39
CA ILE A 224 -4.45 -24.39 -15.35
C ILE A 224 -3.77 -24.17 -16.71
N VAL A 225 -2.53 -23.70 -16.67
CA VAL A 225 -1.69 -23.53 -17.85
C VAL A 225 -1.15 -24.90 -18.27
N LEU A 226 -1.72 -25.52 -19.29
CA LEU A 226 -1.23 -26.82 -19.79
C LEU A 226 -0.73 -26.77 -21.23
N ASP A 227 -0.90 -25.64 -21.91
CA ASP A 227 -0.63 -25.57 -23.34
C ASP A 227 0.08 -24.28 -23.77
N ARG A 228 0.55 -24.28 -25.02
CA ARG A 228 1.21 -23.14 -25.68
C ARG A 228 0.67 -23.00 -27.09
N GLY A 229 0.53 -21.76 -27.55
CA GLY A 229 0.21 -21.45 -28.94
C GLY A 229 1.23 -20.49 -29.53
N GLY A 230 1.63 -20.71 -30.79
CA GLY A 230 2.56 -19.81 -31.47
C GLY A 230 2.06 -18.35 -31.52
N ALA A 231 0.74 -18.17 -31.67
CA ALA A 231 0.08 -16.87 -31.68
C ALA A 231 -0.30 -16.33 -30.28
N ILE A 232 -0.15 -17.14 -29.24
CA ILE A 232 -0.55 -16.84 -27.86
C ILE A 232 0.68 -16.35 -27.09
N GLN A 233 0.96 -15.06 -27.25
CA GLN A 233 2.11 -14.35 -26.69
C GLN A 233 1.66 -13.13 -25.89
N GLY A 234 2.56 -12.61 -25.05
CA GLY A 234 2.22 -11.51 -24.14
C GLY A 234 1.14 -11.91 -23.15
N SER A 235 0.24 -10.98 -22.81
CA SER A 235 -0.85 -11.22 -21.86
C SER A 235 -2.05 -11.98 -22.43
N LYS A 236 -1.98 -12.50 -23.66
CA LYS A 236 -3.09 -13.25 -24.27
C LYS A 236 -3.26 -14.60 -23.60
N ILE A 237 -4.51 -15.04 -23.48
CA ILE A 237 -4.85 -16.40 -23.06
C ILE A 237 -5.75 -17.06 -24.11
N ASP A 238 -5.62 -18.36 -24.24
CA ASP A 238 -6.43 -19.18 -25.14
C ASP A 238 -7.11 -20.29 -24.34
N LEU A 239 -8.44 -20.29 -24.30
CA LEU A 239 -9.22 -21.24 -23.52
C LEU A 239 -9.52 -22.48 -24.35
N PHE A 240 -9.19 -23.66 -23.82
CA PHE A 240 -9.59 -24.91 -24.45
C PHE A 240 -11.10 -25.11 -24.33
N VAL A 241 -11.78 -25.35 -25.46
CA VAL A 241 -13.24 -25.52 -25.52
C VAL A 241 -13.68 -26.84 -26.15
N GLY A 242 -12.76 -27.79 -26.31
CA GLY A 242 -13.01 -29.09 -26.95
C GLY A 242 -12.87 -29.03 -28.46
N THR A 243 -13.73 -28.27 -29.16
CA THR A 243 -13.76 -28.19 -30.63
C THR A 243 -13.98 -26.76 -31.15
N GLU A 244 -13.39 -26.43 -32.30
CA GLU A 244 -13.62 -25.17 -33.02
C GLU A 244 -14.85 -25.20 -33.94
N THR A 245 -15.28 -26.40 -34.37
CA THR A 245 -16.35 -26.56 -35.37
C THR A 245 -17.75 -26.25 -34.81
N ASN A 246 -17.95 -26.37 -33.50
CA ASN A 246 -19.19 -25.99 -32.82
C ASN A 246 -18.88 -25.61 -31.36
N MET A 247 -18.28 -24.43 -31.19
CA MET A 247 -17.85 -23.95 -29.89
C MET A 247 -19.03 -23.84 -28.92
N GLY A 248 -19.06 -24.72 -27.91
CA GLY A 248 -20.04 -24.68 -26.82
C GLY A 248 -19.79 -23.59 -25.77
N VAL A 249 -18.86 -22.68 -26.07
CA VAL A 249 -18.48 -21.54 -25.24
C VAL A 249 -18.65 -20.28 -26.08
N THR A 250 -19.34 -19.30 -25.53
CA THR A 250 -19.58 -17.98 -26.11
C THR A 250 -18.73 -16.92 -25.41
N GLN A 251 -18.58 -15.77 -26.05
CA GLN A 251 -17.84 -14.64 -25.52
C GLN A 251 -18.47 -13.34 -26.04
N GLY A 252 -18.54 -12.33 -25.17
CA GLY A 252 -19.01 -11.00 -25.55
C GLY A 252 -18.02 -10.24 -26.42
N SER A 253 -18.39 -9.00 -26.79
CA SER A 253 -17.53 -8.08 -27.56
C SER A 253 -16.27 -7.68 -26.80
N VAL A 254 -16.37 -7.61 -25.47
CA VAL A 254 -15.27 -7.34 -24.55
C VAL A 254 -14.54 -8.66 -24.30
N GLN A 255 -13.30 -8.75 -24.77
CA GLN A 255 -12.51 -9.99 -24.74
C GLN A 255 -11.34 -9.96 -23.77
N ASN A 256 -11.11 -8.86 -23.04
CA ASN A 256 -10.13 -8.81 -21.97
C ASN A 256 -10.66 -9.49 -20.70
N ALA A 257 -9.75 -9.72 -19.75
CA ALA A 257 -10.06 -10.23 -18.42
C ALA A 257 -8.93 -9.92 -17.44
N HIS A 258 -9.27 -9.90 -16.16
CA HIS A 258 -8.28 -9.86 -15.10
C HIS A 258 -7.81 -11.29 -14.78
N VAL A 259 -6.50 -11.47 -14.59
CA VAL A 259 -5.90 -12.78 -14.29
C VAL A 259 -5.01 -12.67 -13.08
N GLU A 260 -5.37 -13.37 -12.01
CA GLU A 260 -4.52 -13.53 -10.81
C GLU A 260 -3.80 -14.88 -10.85
N ILE A 261 -2.51 -14.87 -10.56
CA ILE A 261 -1.69 -16.09 -10.45
C ILE A 261 -1.83 -16.62 -9.02
N ILE A 262 -2.58 -17.70 -8.87
CA ILE A 262 -2.83 -18.33 -7.57
C ILE A 262 -1.62 -19.16 -7.12
N SER A 263 -1.02 -19.90 -8.05
CA SER A 263 0.19 -20.67 -7.79
C SER A 263 1.01 -20.87 -9.05
N VAL A 264 2.33 -20.82 -8.90
CA VAL A 264 3.27 -21.13 -9.99
C VAL A 264 3.49 -22.63 -10.06
N GLY A 265 3.45 -23.20 -11.26
CA GLY A 265 3.62 -24.63 -11.46
C GLY A 265 5.05 -25.10 -11.17
N ASN A 266 5.16 -26.23 -10.45
CA ASN A 266 6.41 -26.92 -10.14
C ASN A 266 6.44 -28.36 -10.70
N GLY A 267 5.65 -28.62 -11.73
CA GLY A 267 5.41 -29.94 -12.31
C GLY A 267 3.92 -30.21 -12.49
N CYS A 268 3.61 -30.91 -13.58
CA CYS A 268 2.35 -31.61 -13.82
C CYS A 268 2.64 -33.10 -13.57
#